data_AF-A0A538QKB9-F1
#
_entry.id   AF-A0A538QKB9-F1
#
_cell.length_a   1.000
_cell.length_b   1.000
_cell.length_c   1.000
_cell.angle_alpha   90.00
_cell.angle_beta   90.00
_cell.angle_gamma   90.00
#
_symmetry.space_group_name_H-M   'P 1'
#
loop_
_entity.id
_entity.type
_entity.pdbx_description
1 polymer ?
#
loop_
_entity_poly.entity_id
_entity_poly.type
_entity_poly.pdbx_seq_one_letter_code
_entity_poly.pdbx_strand_id
1 'polypeptide(L)'
;MEVFFLMMGLWLVVAIALGMRRPRGFGGAALRARLDAVYGEPHELARVSPAAFPEADLEFYDRARTAFERKSYRWLADVEDLTLTRIYPQNRTFLRLFVDAGSMIRASVYHLHPRGIVLSVLQLVQLYPRHLRVIELVSEIQGVFLVTSNTHGVDRLEPPPEARIERLALATPLDDIVKRHEQRITELLRAHPERTPVHFEGYEDVVASIARAHVAMARHRQKLGGLSRDELERLKGRPLSASEEAFLREVQGKGD
;
A
#
# COMPACT_ATOMS: atom_id res chain seq x y z
N MET A 1 0.45 -4.47 2.78
CA MET A 1 0.58 -3.13 3.42
C MET A 1 0.62 -2.02 2.38
N GLU A 2 1.26 -2.28 1.24
CA GLU A 2 1.47 -1.30 0.19
C GLU A 2 0.23 -0.87 -0.58
N VAL A 3 -0.81 -1.71 -0.67
CA VAL A 3 -2.09 -1.28 -1.28
C VAL A 3 -2.58 0.00 -0.58
N PHE A 4 -2.44 0.05 0.74
CA PHE A 4 -2.81 1.19 1.58
C PHE A 4 -1.93 2.41 1.30
N PHE A 5 -0.62 2.19 1.29
CA PHE A 5 0.35 3.24 1.01
C PHE A 5 0.22 3.83 -0.38
N LEU A 6 0.00 3.00 -1.40
CA LEU A 6 -0.17 3.43 -2.77
C LEU A 6 -1.47 4.18 -2.98
N MET A 7 -2.59 3.63 -2.49
CA MET A 7 -3.88 4.31 -2.61
C MET A 7 -3.87 5.66 -1.91
N MET A 8 -3.25 5.74 -0.74
CA MET A 8 -3.17 6.98 0.01
C MET A 8 -2.10 7.94 -0.51
N GLY A 9 -0.92 7.46 -0.89
CA GLY A 9 0.14 8.25 -1.51
C GLY A 9 -0.30 8.86 -2.83
N LEU A 10 -0.99 8.08 -3.66
CA LEU A 10 -1.63 8.53 -4.89
C LEU A 10 -2.70 9.62 -4.62
N TRP A 11 -3.55 9.41 -3.61
CA TRP A 11 -4.52 10.43 -3.21
C TRP A 11 -3.87 11.67 -2.62
N LEU A 12 -2.76 11.54 -1.88
CA LEU A 12 -1.99 12.67 -1.37
C LEU A 12 -1.43 13.48 -2.52
N VAL A 13 -0.84 12.83 -3.53
CA VAL A 13 -0.36 13.51 -4.75
C VAL A 13 -1.49 14.27 -5.42
N VAL A 14 -2.69 13.66 -5.54
CA VAL A 14 -3.87 14.32 -6.10
C VAL A 14 -4.36 15.48 -5.23
N ALA A 15 -4.43 15.30 -3.91
CA ALA A 15 -4.86 16.33 -2.96
C ALA A 15 -3.88 17.50 -2.89
N ILE A 16 -2.57 17.25 -3.01
CA ILE A 16 -1.52 18.26 -3.09
C ILE A 16 -1.57 18.99 -4.45
N ALA A 17 -1.80 18.26 -5.54
CA ALA A 17 -1.95 18.85 -6.87
C ALA A 17 -3.22 19.71 -6.98
N LEU A 18 -4.32 19.28 -6.35
CA LEU A 18 -5.63 19.95 -6.38
C LEU A 18 -5.80 21.02 -5.30
N GLY A 19 -5.24 20.84 -4.10
CA GLY A 19 -5.36 21.76 -2.97
C GLY A 19 -4.76 23.14 -3.21
N MET A 20 -4.07 23.33 -4.35
CA MET A 20 -3.56 24.63 -4.82
C MET A 20 -4.63 25.51 -5.48
N ARG A 21 -5.84 25.01 -5.70
CA ARG A 21 -7.04 25.82 -5.94
C ARG A 21 -8.06 25.32 -4.93
N ARG A 22 -8.69 26.17 -4.13
CA ARG A 22 -9.61 25.74 -3.05
C ARG A 22 -11.08 25.63 -3.53
N PRO A 23 -11.54 24.58 -4.26
CA PRO A 23 -12.94 24.25 -4.18
C PRO A 23 -13.22 23.65 -2.79
N ARG A 24 -14.43 23.87 -2.29
CA ARG A 24 -14.90 23.32 -1.00
C ARG A 24 -14.63 21.81 -0.95
N GLY A 25 -13.99 21.32 0.13
CA GLY A 25 -13.75 19.88 0.37
C GLY A 25 -12.32 19.36 0.12
N PHE A 26 -11.35 20.22 -0.22
CA PHE A 26 -9.93 19.85 -0.46
C PHE A 26 -8.93 20.56 0.48
N GLY A 27 -9.35 20.87 1.72
CA GLY A 27 -8.48 21.47 2.76
C GLY A 27 -7.77 20.43 3.65
N GLY A 28 -6.88 20.87 4.54
CA GLY A 28 -6.11 19.98 5.40
C GLY A 28 -7.00 19.16 6.34
N ALA A 29 -8.08 19.76 6.85
CA ALA A 29 -9.09 19.07 7.66
C ALA A 29 -9.79 17.92 6.90
N ALA A 30 -10.07 18.10 5.61
CA ALA A 30 -10.68 17.05 4.80
C ALA A 30 -9.71 15.88 4.54
N LEU A 31 -8.43 16.19 4.35
CA LEU A 31 -7.39 15.18 4.27
C LEU A 31 -7.24 14.45 5.62
N ARG A 32 -7.25 15.18 6.75
CA ARG A 32 -7.21 14.57 8.07
C ARG A 32 -8.36 13.59 8.30
N ALA A 33 -9.60 14.01 8.01
CA ALA A 33 -10.76 13.12 8.12
C ALA A 33 -10.61 11.84 7.28
N ARG A 34 -9.98 11.92 6.10
CA ARG A 34 -9.67 10.74 5.29
C ARG A 34 -8.55 9.89 5.89
N LEU A 35 -7.50 10.49 6.41
CA LEU A 35 -6.44 9.75 7.13
C LEU A 35 -7.02 9.02 8.33
N ASP A 36 -7.90 9.68 9.09
CA ASP A 36 -8.61 9.07 10.21
C ASP A 36 -9.55 7.95 9.75
N ALA A 37 -10.23 8.08 8.60
CA ALA A 37 -11.04 7.00 8.05
C ALA A 37 -10.21 5.80 7.57
N VAL A 38 -9.03 6.04 6.97
CA VAL A 38 -8.12 4.98 6.51
C VAL A 38 -7.39 4.31 7.69
N TYR A 39 -7.12 5.02 8.78
CA TYR A 39 -6.30 4.49 9.88
C TYR A 39 -7.03 4.36 11.22
N GLY A 40 -8.30 4.72 11.30
CA GLY A 40 -9.06 4.74 12.54
C GLY A 40 -9.58 3.35 12.94
N GLU A 41 -9.96 2.54 11.96
CA GLU A 41 -10.58 1.23 12.20
C GLU A 41 -9.87 0.13 11.41
N PRO A 42 -9.83 -1.12 11.92
CA PRO A 42 -9.34 -2.27 11.17
C PRO A 42 -10.03 -2.37 9.81
N HIS A 43 -9.24 -2.70 8.80
CA HIS A 43 -9.76 -2.85 7.44
C HIS A 43 -10.60 -4.11 7.30
N GLU A 44 -11.77 -3.95 6.69
CA GLU A 44 -12.68 -5.04 6.37
C GLU A 44 -12.33 -5.61 4.99
N LEU A 45 -11.89 -6.87 4.95
CA LEU A 45 -11.62 -7.59 3.71
C LEU A 45 -12.76 -8.55 3.42
N ALA A 46 -13.30 -8.48 2.21
CA ALA A 46 -14.33 -9.38 1.73
C ALA A 46 -13.80 -10.26 0.60
N ARG A 47 -14.13 -11.55 0.62
CA ARG A 47 -13.88 -12.43 -0.54
C ARG A 47 -14.80 -12.04 -1.67
N VAL A 48 -14.25 -12.00 -2.88
CA VAL A 48 -14.97 -11.54 -4.07
C VAL A 48 -14.73 -12.46 -5.26
N SER A 49 -15.61 -12.37 -6.25
CA SER A 49 -15.41 -13.02 -7.56
C SER A 49 -14.71 -12.04 -8.51
N PRO A 50 -13.77 -12.52 -9.36
CA PRO A 50 -13.19 -11.70 -10.44
C PRO A 50 -14.24 -11.01 -11.33
N ALA A 51 -15.41 -11.64 -11.53
CA ALA A 51 -16.49 -11.09 -12.35
C ALA A 51 -17.06 -9.76 -11.79
N ALA A 52 -16.84 -9.45 -10.51
CA ALA A 52 -17.27 -8.19 -9.89
C ALA A 52 -16.32 -7.00 -10.20
N PHE A 53 -15.23 -7.25 -10.93
CA PHE A 53 -14.19 -6.28 -11.29
C PHE A 53 -13.87 -6.35 -12.79
N PRO A 54 -14.82 -5.97 -13.67
CA PRO A 54 -14.63 -6.05 -15.11
C PRO A 54 -13.47 -5.18 -15.65
N GLU A 55 -13.01 -4.20 -14.89
CA GLU A 55 -11.84 -3.37 -15.22
C GLU A 55 -10.49 -3.98 -14.80
N ALA A 56 -10.50 -5.05 -14.01
CA ALA A 56 -9.27 -5.67 -13.55
C ALA A 56 -8.53 -6.32 -14.73
N ASP A 57 -7.21 -6.24 -14.73
CA ASP A 57 -6.37 -6.92 -15.72
C ASP A 57 -6.27 -8.40 -15.32
N LEU A 58 -7.33 -9.17 -15.54
CA LEU A 58 -7.42 -10.58 -15.10
C LEU A 58 -6.30 -11.43 -15.69
N GLU A 59 -5.85 -11.11 -16.90
CA GLU A 59 -4.70 -11.79 -17.53
C GLU A 59 -3.42 -11.62 -16.70
N PHE A 60 -3.17 -10.41 -16.16
CA PHE A 60 -2.07 -10.20 -15.23
C PHE A 60 -2.19 -11.07 -13.97
N TYR A 61 -3.37 -11.17 -13.36
CA TYR A 61 -3.56 -11.99 -12.17
C TYR A 61 -3.38 -13.49 -12.44
N ASP A 62 -3.78 -13.97 -13.62
CA ASP A 62 -3.67 -15.37 -13.99
C ASP A 62 -2.22 -15.75 -14.33
N ARG A 63 -1.48 -14.86 -15.00
CA ARG A 63 -0.03 -15.01 -15.20
C ARG A 63 0.72 -15.01 -13.86
N ALA A 64 0.38 -14.09 -12.96
CA ALA A 64 0.99 -14.02 -11.63
C ALA A 64 0.67 -15.28 -10.80
N ARG A 65 -0.58 -15.76 -10.83
CA ARG A 65 -0.98 -17.02 -10.19
C ARG A 65 -0.16 -18.19 -10.67
N THR A 66 -0.07 -18.38 -11.99
CA THR A 66 0.71 -19.47 -12.60
C THR A 66 2.19 -19.39 -12.20
N ALA A 67 2.76 -18.18 -12.17
CA ALA A 67 4.15 -17.98 -11.76
C ALA A 67 4.39 -18.31 -10.28
N PHE A 68 3.47 -17.90 -9.40
CA PHE A 68 3.51 -18.21 -7.97
C PHE A 68 3.34 -19.73 -7.71
N GLU A 69 2.36 -20.37 -8.36
CA GLU A 69 2.13 -21.82 -8.22
C GLU A 69 3.35 -22.65 -8.65
N ARG A 70 4.07 -22.24 -9.71
CA ARG A 70 5.35 -22.86 -10.09
C ARG A 70 6.46 -22.72 -9.04
N LYS A 71 6.33 -21.77 -8.13
CA LYS A 71 7.23 -21.58 -6.97
C LYS A 71 6.64 -22.17 -5.68
N SER A 72 5.65 -23.04 -5.81
CA SER A 72 4.99 -23.70 -4.68
C SER A 72 4.20 -22.75 -3.78
N TYR A 73 3.81 -21.57 -4.27
CA TYR A 73 2.83 -20.73 -3.58
C TYR A 73 1.43 -21.26 -3.85
N ARG A 74 0.60 -21.28 -2.82
CA ARG A 74 -0.81 -21.65 -2.90
C ARG A 74 -1.68 -20.41 -2.95
N TRP A 75 -2.58 -20.35 -3.93
CA TRP A 75 -3.65 -19.35 -3.96
C TRP A 75 -4.61 -19.56 -2.78
N LEU A 76 -4.97 -18.47 -2.09
CA LEU A 76 -5.88 -18.50 -0.95
C LEU A 76 -7.27 -17.94 -1.28
N ALA A 77 -7.30 -16.72 -1.79
CA ALA A 77 -8.53 -15.99 -2.02
C ALA A 77 -8.30 -14.80 -2.95
N ASP A 78 -9.38 -14.39 -3.59
CA ASP A 78 -9.53 -13.10 -4.21
C ASP A 78 -10.35 -12.20 -3.27
N VAL A 79 -9.86 -11.00 -2.97
CA VAL A 79 -10.47 -10.10 -1.98
C VAL A 79 -10.59 -8.65 -2.46
N GLU A 80 -11.50 -7.93 -1.81
CA GLU A 80 -11.63 -6.48 -1.85
C GLU A 80 -11.49 -5.92 -0.45
N ASP A 81 -10.89 -4.72 -0.35
CA ASP A 81 -10.91 -3.94 0.88
C ASP A 81 -12.14 -3.03 0.89
N LEU A 82 -13.14 -3.40 1.70
CA LEU A 82 -14.40 -2.68 1.78
C LEU A 82 -14.24 -1.33 2.49
N THR A 83 -13.28 -1.21 3.42
CA THR A 83 -12.97 0.05 4.08
C THR A 83 -12.44 1.06 3.05
N LEU A 84 -11.44 0.67 2.25
CA LEU A 84 -10.94 1.52 1.17
C LEU A 84 -12.00 1.81 0.10
N THR A 85 -12.85 0.84 -0.21
CA THR A 85 -13.93 1.00 -1.19
C THR A 85 -14.95 2.04 -0.74
N ARG A 86 -15.32 2.07 0.54
CA ARG A 86 -16.19 3.12 1.09
C ARG A 86 -15.56 4.51 0.98
N ILE A 87 -14.24 4.61 1.18
CA ILE A 87 -13.51 5.89 1.14
C ILE A 87 -13.27 6.33 -0.31
N TYR A 88 -13.00 5.38 -1.21
CA TYR A 88 -12.64 5.59 -2.62
C TYR A 88 -13.45 4.69 -3.56
N PRO A 89 -14.78 4.89 -3.69
CA PRO A 89 -15.67 3.97 -4.41
C PRO A 89 -15.37 3.85 -5.91
N GLN A 90 -14.68 4.83 -6.49
CA GLN A 90 -14.23 4.82 -7.88
C GLN A 90 -12.95 4.00 -8.12
N ASN A 91 -12.21 3.69 -7.05
CA ASN A 91 -10.92 3.00 -7.05
C ASN A 91 -11.00 1.65 -6.32
N ARG A 92 -12.13 0.95 -6.48
CA ARG A 92 -12.28 -0.44 -6.04
C ARG A 92 -11.09 -1.25 -6.52
N THR A 93 -10.44 -1.93 -5.58
CA THR A 93 -9.22 -2.67 -5.86
C THR A 93 -9.48 -4.14 -5.60
N PHE A 94 -9.25 -4.95 -6.62
CA PHE A 94 -9.22 -6.40 -6.54
C PHE A 94 -7.82 -6.84 -6.12
N LEU A 95 -7.71 -7.75 -5.15
CA LEU A 95 -6.46 -8.30 -4.68
C LEU A 95 -6.52 -9.83 -4.77
N ARG A 96 -5.44 -10.46 -5.22
CA ARG A 96 -5.27 -11.91 -5.17
C ARG A 96 -4.20 -12.27 -4.16
N LEU A 97 -4.55 -13.16 -3.23
CA LEU A 97 -3.70 -13.53 -2.09
C LEU A 97 -3.13 -14.94 -2.26
N PHE A 98 -1.87 -15.09 -1.87
CA PHE A 98 -1.15 -16.36 -1.86
C PHE A 98 -0.33 -16.52 -0.58
N VAL A 99 0.07 -17.76 -0.29
CA VAL A 99 1.09 -18.08 0.72
C VAL A 99 2.09 -19.07 0.13
N ASP A 100 3.36 -18.95 0.47
CA ASP A 100 4.41 -19.88 0.04
C ASP A 100 4.30 -21.28 0.69
N ALA A 101 5.06 -22.25 0.19
CA ALA A 101 5.06 -23.61 0.72
C ALA A 101 5.56 -23.71 2.18
N GLY A 102 6.42 -22.79 2.62
CA GLY A 102 6.91 -22.72 4.01
C GLY A 102 5.94 -22.02 4.96
N SER A 103 4.80 -21.53 4.47
CA SER A 103 3.83 -20.75 5.23
C SER A 103 4.41 -19.51 5.89
N MET A 104 5.51 -18.93 5.40
CA MET A 104 6.16 -17.76 6.02
C MET A 104 5.95 -16.45 5.24
N ILE A 105 5.65 -16.57 3.95
CA ILE A 105 5.53 -15.45 3.02
C ILE A 105 4.09 -15.40 2.56
N ARG A 106 3.42 -14.29 2.84
CA ARG A 106 2.16 -13.96 2.14
C ARG A 106 2.47 -13.07 0.95
N ALA A 107 1.92 -13.43 -0.20
CA ALA A 107 1.98 -12.62 -1.40
C ALA A 107 0.62 -11.98 -1.66
N SER A 108 0.63 -10.76 -2.18
CA SER A 108 -0.54 -10.13 -2.78
C SER A 108 -0.20 -9.57 -4.15
N VAL A 109 -1.13 -9.74 -5.07
CA VAL A 109 -1.08 -9.18 -6.42
C VAL A 109 -2.28 -8.28 -6.57
N TYR A 110 -2.08 -7.09 -7.14
CA TYR A 110 -3.16 -6.16 -7.41
C TYR A 110 -2.82 -5.21 -8.55
N HIS A 111 -3.86 -4.68 -9.18
CA HIS A 111 -3.79 -3.76 -10.29
C HIS A 111 -4.55 -2.49 -9.90
N LEU A 112 -3.83 -1.40 -9.71
CA LEU A 112 -4.45 -0.09 -9.51
C LEU A 112 -4.62 0.59 -10.87
N HIS A 113 -5.84 1.08 -11.08
CA HIS A 113 -6.18 1.93 -12.21
C HIS A 113 -6.63 3.30 -11.67
N PRO A 114 -5.69 4.24 -11.48
CA PRO A 114 -5.99 5.57 -10.96
C PRO A 114 -7.02 6.27 -11.84
N ARG A 115 -8.22 6.53 -11.31
CA ARG A 115 -9.28 7.31 -12.01
C ARG A 115 -9.35 8.73 -11.48
N GLY A 116 -9.61 9.69 -12.37
CA GLY A 116 -9.88 11.10 -12.04
C GLY A 116 -9.24 12.08 -13.02
N ILE A 117 -9.92 13.20 -13.31
CA ILE A 117 -9.53 14.17 -14.36
C ILE A 117 -8.06 14.61 -14.24
N VAL A 118 -7.60 14.89 -13.02
CA VAL A 118 -6.21 15.32 -12.77
C VAL A 118 -5.20 14.21 -13.04
N LEU A 119 -5.51 12.98 -12.61
CA LEU A 119 -4.67 11.82 -12.89
C LEU A 119 -4.63 11.52 -14.38
N SER A 120 -5.76 11.66 -15.08
CA SER A 120 -5.83 11.50 -16.52
C SER A 120 -4.97 12.53 -17.26
N VAL A 121 -4.91 13.78 -16.78
CA VAL A 121 -4.00 14.81 -17.33
C VAL A 121 -2.53 14.44 -17.07
N LEU A 122 -2.18 14.01 -15.86
CA LEU A 122 -0.81 13.57 -15.55
C LEU A 122 -0.39 12.32 -16.34
N GLN A 123 -1.32 11.40 -16.59
CA GLN A 123 -1.13 10.24 -17.45
C GLN A 123 -0.97 10.62 -18.93
N LEU A 124 -1.64 11.68 -19.40
CA LEU A 124 -1.52 12.17 -20.78
C LEU A 124 -0.09 12.65 -21.08
N VAL A 125 0.53 13.31 -20.12
CA VAL A 125 1.93 13.79 -20.21
C VAL A 125 2.95 12.74 -19.76
N GLN A 126 2.54 11.47 -19.61
CA GLN A 126 3.40 10.34 -19.19
C GLN A 126 4.13 10.52 -17.85
N LEU A 127 3.70 11.48 -17.02
CA LEU A 127 4.27 11.69 -15.68
C LEU A 127 3.75 10.68 -14.66
N TYR A 128 2.72 9.90 -15.01
CA TYR A 128 2.17 8.87 -14.15
C TYR A 128 1.73 7.62 -14.97
N PRO A 129 2.08 6.40 -14.54
CA PRO A 129 1.66 5.18 -15.22
C PRO A 129 0.12 4.99 -15.14
N ARG A 130 -0.49 4.57 -16.26
CA ARG A 130 -1.93 4.29 -16.34
C ARG A 130 -2.35 3.01 -15.61
N HIS A 131 -1.44 2.06 -15.53
CA HIS A 131 -1.66 0.73 -14.98
C HIS A 131 -0.52 0.43 -14.02
N LEU A 132 -0.84 0.34 -12.73
CA LEU A 132 0.10 -0.06 -11.70
C LEU A 132 -0.17 -1.51 -11.36
N ARG A 133 0.66 -2.41 -11.90
CA ARG A 133 0.63 -3.83 -11.61
C ARG A 133 1.58 -4.10 -10.47
N VAL A 134 1.05 -4.44 -9.32
CA VAL A 134 1.83 -4.55 -8.09
C VAL A 134 1.88 -5.99 -7.61
N ILE A 135 3.07 -6.39 -7.21
CA ILE A 135 3.37 -7.62 -6.48
C ILE A 135 3.97 -7.18 -5.15
N GLU A 136 3.39 -7.64 -4.05
CA GLU A 136 3.89 -7.40 -2.70
C GLU A 136 4.09 -8.75 -2.00
N LEU A 137 5.26 -8.95 -1.40
CA LEU A 137 5.59 -10.07 -0.52
C LEU A 137 5.81 -9.55 0.89
N VAL A 138 5.18 -10.21 1.87
CA VAL A 138 5.29 -9.85 3.28
C VAL A 138 5.63 -11.09 4.11
N SER A 139 6.64 -10.93 4.96
CA SER A 139 6.92 -11.85 6.07
C SER A 139 6.78 -11.10 7.38
N GLU A 140 6.17 -11.73 8.38
CA GLU A 140 6.03 -11.17 9.71
C GLU A 140 6.91 -11.97 10.68
N ILE A 141 7.86 -11.29 11.34
CA ILE A 141 8.87 -11.92 12.19
C ILE A 141 8.90 -11.15 13.51
N GLN A 142 8.28 -11.72 14.56
CA GLN A 142 8.10 -11.08 15.88
C GLN A 142 7.64 -9.62 15.81
N GLY A 143 6.55 -9.35 15.08
CA GLY A 143 5.98 -8.01 14.93
C GLY A 143 6.76 -7.06 14.00
N VAL A 144 7.88 -7.51 13.41
CA VAL A 144 8.53 -6.81 12.30
C VAL A 144 7.97 -7.32 10.99
N PHE A 145 7.54 -6.40 10.13
CA PHE A 145 7.03 -6.70 8.80
C PHE A 145 8.12 -6.43 7.77
N LEU A 146 8.64 -7.50 7.18
CA LEU A 146 9.54 -7.40 6.04
C LEU A 146 8.68 -7.34 4.78
N VAL A 147 8.79 -6.27 3.99
CA VAL A 147 7.96 -6.07 2.78
C VAL A 147 8.84 -5.86 1.57
N THR A 148 8.69 -6.68 0.53
CA THR A 148 9.34 -6.47 -0.78
C THR A 148 8.28 -6.28 -1.85
N SER A 149 8.44 -5.30 -2.72
CA SER A 149 7.47 -5.02 -3.78
C SER A 149 8.11 -4.43 -5.03
N ASN A 150 7.32 -4.20 -6.08
CA ASN A 150 7.73 -3.47 -7.28
C ASN A 150 7.19 -2.02 -7.33
N THR A 151 7.15 -1.30 -6.21
CA THR A 151 6.48 0.02 -6.15
C THR A 151 7.42 1.22 -6.07
N HIS A 152 8.68 1.06 -6.48
CA HIS A 152 9.68 2.12 -6.40
C HIS A 152 9.21 3.40 -7.11
N GLY A 153 9.33 4.53 -6.42
CA GLY A 153 8.95 5.84 -6.93
C GLY A 153 7.45 6.16 -6.89
N VAL A 154 6.59 5.20 -6.53
CA VAL A 154 5.13 5.40 -6.47
C VAL A 154 4.65 5.78 -5.08
N ASP A 155 5.19 5.13 -4.05
CA ASP A 155 4.93 5.46 -2.65
C ASP A 155 6.08 6.29 -2.05
N ARG A 156 5.73 7.36 -1.33
CA ARG A 156 6.68 8.29 -0.70
C ARG A 156 6.42 8.52 0.78
N LEU A 157 5.47 7.77 1.35
CA LEU A 157 5.14 7.86 2.75
C LEU A 157 6.13 7.06 3.58
N GLU A 158 6.41 7.57 4.76
CA GLU A 158 7.31 6.97 5.71
C GLU A 158 6.64 5.74 6.33
N PRO A 159 7.29 4.56 6.30
CA PRO A 159 6.74 3.40 6.95
C PRO A 159 6.90 3.47 8.48
N PRO A 160 6.06 2.75 9.24
CA PRO A 160 6.25 2.61 10.67
C PRO A 160 7.58 1.90 10.95
N PRO A 161 8.24 2.13 12.10
CA PRO A 161 9.52 1.49 12.44
C PRO A 161 9.49 -0.05 12.39
N GLU A 162 8.32 -0.64 12.59
CA GLU A 162 8.06 -2.08 12.51
C GLU A 162 8.12 -2.61 11.06
N ALA A 163 8.00 -1.76 10.05
CA ALA A 163 7.98 -2.15 8.65
C ALA A 163 9.31 -1.87 7.95
N ARG A 164 10.00 -2.95 7.54
CA ARG A 164 11.21 -2.91 6.72
C ARG A 164 10.86 -3.10 5.26
N ILE A 165 10.62 -2.00 4.56
CA ILE A 165 10.14 -2.00 3.18
C ILE A 165 11.30 -1.85 2.20
N GLU A 166 11.34 -2.70 1.16
CA GLU A 166 12.20 -2.54 -0.01
C GLU A 166 11.33 -2.52 -1.27
N ARG A 167 11.44 -1.42 -2.02
CA ARG A 167 10.65 -1.19 -3.23
C ARG A 167 11.57 -1.27 -4.44
N LEU A 168 11.28 -2.23 -5.32
CA LEU A 168 11.97 -2.47 -6.58
C LEU A 168 11.27 -1.75 -7.73
N ALA A 169 11.91 -1.67 -8.89
CA ALA A 169 11.34 -0.99 -10.06
C ALA A 169 10.01 -1.63 -10.49
N LEU A 170 9.08 -0.83 -11.02
CA LEU A 170 7.75 -1.30 -11.45
C LEU A 170 7.80 -2.49 -12.43
N ALA A 171 8.82 -2.53 -13.27
CA ALA A 171 9.03 -3.58 -14.27
C ALA A 171 9.81 -4.81 -13.75
N THR A 172 10.19 -4.85 -12.46
CA THR A 172 10.93 -5.98 -11.91
C THR A 172 10.12 -7.28 -12.04
N PRO A 173 10.68 -8.34 -12.65
CA PRO A 173 10.01 -9.63 -12.78
C PRO A 173 9.66 -10.25 -11.42
N LEU A 174 8.53 -10.97 -11.34
CA LEU A 174 8.07 -11.67 -10.13
C LEU A 174 9.17 -12.53 -9.50
N ASP A 175 9.92 -13.26 -10.34
CA ASP A 175 10.99 -14.16 -9.91
C ASP A 175 12.09 -13.44 -9.13
N ASP A 176 12.45 -12.23 -9.55
CA ASP A 176 13.45 -11.41 -8.88
C ASP A 176 12.91 -10.82 -7.57
N ILE A 177 11.62 -10.46 -7.51
CA ILE A 177 10.96 -10.00 -6.29
C ILE A 177 10.96 -11.11 -5.23
N VAL A 178 10.57 -12.33 -5.61
CA VAL A 178 10.56 -13.52 -4.74
C VAL A 178 11.96 -13.81 -4.23
N LYS A 179 12.93 -13.95 -5.13
CA LYS A 179 14.33 -14.20 -4.78
C LYS A 179 14.87 -13.14 -3.81
N ARG A 180 14.59 -11.86 -4.07
CA ARG A 180 15.04 -10.78 -3.19
C ARG A 180 14.37 -10.88 -1.81
N HIS A 181 13.08 -11.17 -1.74
CA HIS A 181 12.37 -11.30 -0.47
C HIS A 181 12.91 -12.46 0.38
N GLU A 182 13.09 -13.64 -0.21
CA GLU A 182 13.68 -14.82 0.45
C GLU A 182 15.08 -14.54 0.98
N GLN A 183 15.91 -13.83 0.20
CA GLN A 183 17.23 -13.39 0.64
C GLN A 183 17.14 -12.50 1.88
N ARG A 184 16.21 -11.52 1.90
CA ARG A 184 16.05 -10.60 3.04
C ARG A 184 15.56 -11.32 4.30
N ILE A 185 14.70 -12.34 4.16
CA ILE A 185 14.29 -13.19 5.28
C ILE A 185 15.51 -13.92 5.85
N THR A 186 16.30 -14.54 4.98
CA THR A 186 17.52 -15.26 5.37
C THR A 186 18.52 -14.33 6.07
N GLU A 187 18.74 -13.14 5.54
CA GLU A 187 19.59 -12.09 6.15
C GLU A 187 19.08 -11.72 7.55
N LEU A 188 17.77 -11.48 7.69
CA LEU A 188 17.16 -11.10 8.96
C LEU A 188 17.25 -12.21 10.02
N LEU A 189 16.92 -13.45 9.66
CA LEU A 189 16.95 -14.59 10.57
C LEU A 189 18.38 -15.00 10.94
N ARG A 190 19.36 -14.81 10.03
CA ARG A 190 20.77 -15.02 10.36
C ARG A 190 21.27 -13.97 11.36
N ALA A 191 20.87 -12.71 11.19
CA ALA A 191 21.25 -11.63 12.10
C ALA A 191 20.54 -11.71 13.46
N HIS A 192 19.36 -12.35 13.50
CA HIS A 192 18.50 -12.44 14.67
C HIS A 192 17.87 -13.85 14.79
N PRO A 193 18.68 -14.89 15.11
CA PRO A 193 18.22 -16.28 15.14
C PRO A 193 17.18 -16.57 16.23
N GLU A 194 17.07 -15.70 17.24
CA GLU A 194 16.06 -15.76 18.29
C GLU A 194 14.64 -15.39 17.81
N ARG A 195 14.52 -14.80 16.61
CA ARG A 195 13.24 -14.34 16.10
C ARG A 195 12.48 -15.43 15.39
N THR A 196 11.21 -15.59 15.78
CA THR A 196 10.30 -16.57 15.18
C THR A 196 9.44 -15.92 14.08
N PRO A 197 9.43 -16.49 12.86
CA PRO A 197 8.45 -16.14 11.84
C PRO A 197 7.02 -16.48 12.27
N VAL A 198 6.06 -15.68 11.83
CA VAL A 198 4.64 -16.02 11.89
C VAL A 198 4.33 -16.95 10.73
N HIS A 199 3.60 -18.04 11.02
CA HIS A 199 3.12 -18.97 10.01
C HIS A 199 1.72 -18.57 9.52
N PHE A 200 1.50 -18.70 8.21
CA PHE A 200 0.23 -18.43 7.53
C PHE A 200 -0.35 -19.75 6.98
N GLU A 201 -1.18 -20.44 7.75
CA GLU A 201 -1.80 -21.69 7.30
C GLU A 201 -2.96 -21.44 6.33
N GLY A 202 -3.63 -20.29 6.46
CA GLY A 202 -4.76 -19.96 5.62
C GLY A 202 -5.11 -18.48 5.53
N TYR A 203 -6.29 -18.25 4.98
CA TYR A 203 -6.83 -16.91 4.76
C TYR A 203 -6.93 -16.08 6.04
N GLU A 204 -7.41 -16.67 7.13
CA GLU A 204 -7.59 -15.98 8.40
C GLU A 204 -6.27 -15.47 8.98
N ASP A 205 -5.18 -16.24 8.84
CA ASP A 205 -3.85 -15.82 9.31
C ASP A 205 -3.32 -14.63 8.51
N VAL A 206 -3.58 -14.63 7.20
CA VAL A 206 -3.22 -13.52 6.31
C VAL A 206 -4.01 -12.26 6.70
N VAL A 207 -5.32 -12.38 6.94
CA VAL A 207 -6.16 -11.26 7.39
C VAL A 207 -5.68 -10.74 8.75
N ALA A 208 -5.38 -11.63 9.70
CA ALA A 208 -4.86 -11.26 11.01
C ALA A 208 -3.50 -10.52 10.90
N SER A 209 -2.61 -10.97 10.01
CA SER A 209 -1.35 -10.26 9.72
C SER A 209 -1.57 -8.89 9.09
N ILE A 210 -2.54 -8.76 8.18
CA ILE A 210 -2.93 -7.45 7.61
C ILE A 210 -3.43 -6.52 8.71
N ALA A 211 -4.29 -7.00 9.60
CA ALA A 211 -4.83 -6.22 10.71
C ALA A 211 -3.72 -5.72 11.65
N ARG A 212 -2.78 -6.60 12.06
CA ARG A 212 -1.64 -6.18 12.89
C ARG A 212 -0.76 -5.14 12.21
N ALA A 213 -0.50 -5.32 10.92
CA ALA A 213 0.27 -4.37 10.12
C ALA A 213 -0.42 -3.01 10.02
N HIS A 214 -1.76 -3.01 9.90
CA HIS A 214 -2.59 -1.81 9.88
C HIS A 214 -2.58 -1.09 11.23
N VAL A 215 -2.66 -1.81 12.35
CA VAL A 215 -2.53 -1.21 13.70
C VAL A 215 -1.17 -0.53 13.87
N ALA A 216 -0.08 -1.15 13.42
CA ALA A 216 1.24 -0.52 13.44
C ALA A 216 1.28 0.77 12.58
N MET A 217 0.66 0.74 11.41
CA MET A 217 0.52 1.91 10.53
C MET A 217 -0.27 3.03 11.20
N ALA A 218 -1.43 2.71 11.75
CA ALA A 218 -2.34 3.65 12.37
C ALA A 218 -1.66 4.36 13.54
N ARG A 219 -1.00 3.61 14.42
CA ARG A 219 -0.21 4.16 15.53
C ARG A 219 0.87 5.13 15.04
N HIS A 220 1.59 4.77 13.98
CA HIS A 220 2.62 5.64 13.42
C HIS A 220 2.03 6.93 12.83
N ARG A 221 0.93 6.82 12.07
CA ARG A 221 0.22 7.97 11.49
C ARG A 221 -0.32 8.90 12.56
N GLN A 222 -0.94 8.35 13.60
CA GLN A 222 -1.42 9.13 14.75
C GLN A 222 -0.26 9.88 15.43
N LYS A 223 0.89 9.23 15.64
CA LYS A 223 2.09 9.87 16.21
C LYS A 223 2.59 11.05 15.37
N LEU A 224 2.50 10.96 14.04
CA LEU A 224 2.87 12.06 13.14
C LEU A 224 1.81 13.17 13.04
N GLY A 225 0.61 12.97 13.57
CA GLY A 225 -0.54 13.84 13.28
C GLY A 225 -1.05 13.67 11.84
N GLY A 226 -0.88 12.48 11.26
CA GLY A 226 -1.26 12.16 9.88
C GLY A 226 -0.05 12.17 8.93
N LEU A 227 0.50 13.36 8.69
CA LEU A 227 1.65 13.57 7.78
C LEU A 227 2.77 14.35 8.45
N SER A 228 4.01 13.97 8.15
CA SER A 228 5.18 14.75 8.52
C SER A 228 5.50 15.84 7.49
N ARG A 229 6.30 16.84 7.90
CA ARG A 229 6.86 17.85 6.99
C ARG A 229 7.68 17.19 5.90
N ASP A 230 8.59 16.30 6.28
CA ASP A 230 9.52 15.63 5.37
C ASP A 230 8.78 14.79 4.34
N GLU A 231 7.69 14.11 4.71
CA GLU A 231 6.84 13.39 3.76
C GLU A 231 6.24 14.32 2.71
N LEU A 232 5.72 15.47 3.13
CA LEU A 232 5.14 16.45 2.22
C LEU A 232 6.21 17.07 1.31
N GLU A 233 7.39 17.40 1.84
CA GLU A 233 8.52 17.90 1.05
C GLU A 233 9.04 16.85 0.05
N ARG A 234 9.16 15.58 0.45
CA ARG A 234 9.51 14.46 -0.45
C ARG A 234 8.49 14.26 -1.56
N LEU A 235 7.20 14.44 -1.28
CA LEU A 235 6.15 14.40 -2.31
C LEU A 235 6.27 15.56 -3.30
N LYS A 236 6.64 16.75 -2.82
CA LYS A 236 6.80 17.95 -3.66
C LYS A 236 8.13 17.99 -4.41
N GLY A 237 9.18 17.36 -3.88
CA GLY A 237 10.56 17.53 -4.35
C GLY A 237 11.14 18.92 -4.05
N ARG A 238 10.56 19.66 -3.10
CA ARG A 238 11.02 21.00 -2.68
C ARG A 238 10.55 21.34 -1.25
N PRO A 239 11.19 22.31 -0.57
CA PRO A 239 10.70 22.83 0.71
C PRO A 239 9.26 23.36 0.63
N LEU A 240 8.56 23.30 1.76
CA LEU A 240 7.18 23.82 1.86
C LEU A 240 7.15 25.35 1.80
N SER A 241 6.15 25.89 1.11
CA SER A 241 5.78 27.30 1.21
C SER A 241 4.92 27.56 2.45
N ALA A 242 4.75 28.83 2.84
CA ALA A 242 3.94 29.20 4.01
C ALA A 242 2.49 28.67 3.96
N SER A 243 1.87 28.65 2.77
CA SER A 243 0.52 28.10 2.60
C SER A 243 0.49 26.57 2.72
N GLU A 244 1.55 25.88 2.33
CA GLU A 244 1.70 24.43 2.49
C GLU A 244 2.01 24.07 3.96
N GLU A 245 2.74 24.91 4.69
CA GLU A 245 2.92 24.76 6.13
C GLU A 245 1.60 24.95 6.89
N ALA A 246 0.78 25.94 6.52
CA ALA A 246 -0.55 26.13 7.08
C ALA A 246 -1.46 24.92 6.80
N PHE A 247 -1.45 24.40 5.56
CA PHE A 247 -2.16 23.17 5.20
C PHE A 247 -1.71 21.98 6.04
N LEU A 248 -0.39 21.81 6.25
CA LEU A 248 0.14 20.73 7.08
C LEU A 248 -0.33 20.85 8.54
N ARG A 249 -0.38 22.06 9.11
CA ARG A 249 -0.93 22.30 10.45
C ARG A 249 -2.40 21.89 10.55
N GLU A 250 -3.21 22.25 9.56
CA GLU A 250 -4.61 21.79 9.47
C GLU A 250 -4.71 20.26 9.46
N VAL A 251 -3.89 19.57 8.64
CA VAL A 251 -3.86 18.09 8.61
C VAL A 251 -3.48 17.52 9.98
N GLN A 252 -2.53 18.15 10.66
CA GLN A 252 -2.07 17.75 11.98
C GLN A 252 -3.07 18.06 13.10
N GLY A 253 -4.18 18.74 12.80
CA GLY A 253 -5.15 19.18 13.80
C GLY A 253 -4.60 20.27 14.72
N LYS A 254 -3.52 20.94 14.32
CA LYS A 254 -2.94 22.09 15.01
C LYS A 254 -3.59 23.33 14.40
N GLY A 255 -4.75 23.71 14.93
CA GLY A 255 -5.32 25.03 14.63
C GLY A 255 -4.44 26.14 15.19
N ASP A 256 -4.49 27.32 14.56
CA ASP A 256 -3.87 28.54 15.09
C ASP A 256 -4.56 29.00 16.39
#